data_AF-A0A3D3K7I7-F1
#
_entry.id   AF-A0A3D3K7I7-F1
#
_cell.length_a   1.000
_cell.length_b   1.000
_cell.length_c   1.000
_cell.angle_alpha   90.00
_cell.angle_beta   90.00
_cell.angle_gamma   90.00
#
_symmetry.space_group_name_H-M   'P 1'
#
loop_
_entity.id
_entity.type
_entity.pdbx_description
1 polymer ?
#
loop_
_entity_poly.entity_id
_entity_poly.type
_entity_poly.pdbx_seq_one_letter_code
_entity_poly.pdbx_strand_id
1 'polypeptide(L)'
;SMAGWRVGMVAGRAEWIRAILSFKSNMDTGMFYPIQAAAETALSLGREWFDELNAIYYRRERQAYALLDALGCRYRPRQAGLFVWAELPEGYEGDSFSFSDEVLEQCDVFLTPGGIFGSEGNGYVRITLCCPEELLKRATDNVVARYRR
;
A
#
# COMPACT_ATOMS: atom_id res chain seq x y z
N SER A 1 2.99 14.67 0.37
CA SER A 1 3.62 13.33 0.25
C SER A 1 5.12 13.50 0.09
N MET A 2 5.94 12.74 0.83
CA MET A 2 7.41 12.72 0.70
C MET A 2 7.92 11.45 -0.03
N ALA A 3 7.07 10.80 -0.84
CA ALA A 3 7.51 9.70 -1.69
C ALA A 3 8.66 10.16 -2.60
N GLY A 4 9.75 9.39 -2.66
CA GLY A 4 10.95 9.72 -3.43
C GLY A 4 12.02 10.56 -2.70
N TRP A 5 11.73 11.10 -1.50
CA TRP A 5 12.68 11.95 -0.76
C TRP A 5 13.78 11.16 -0.02
N ARG A 6 13.62 9.84 0.09
CA ARG A 6 14.61 8.91 0.67
C ARG A 6 15.10 9.30 2.07
N VAL A 7 14.16 9.64 2.97
CA VAL A 7 14.43 9.96 4.37
C VAL A 7 13.70 9.00 5.30
N GLY A 8 14.33 8.66 6.42
CA GLY A 8 13.78 7.81 7.47
C GLY A 8 14.66 7.86 8.72
N MET A 9 14.21 7.25 9.81
CA MET A 9 14.95 7.18 11.07
C MET A 9 14.94 5.76 11.64
N VAL A 10 15.93 5.46 12.47
CA VAL A 10 16.00 4.24 13.27
C VAL A 10 16.28 4.62 14.73
N ALA A 11 15.53 4.05 15.65
CA ALA A 11 15.73 4.19 17.09
C ALA A 11 15.71 2.82 17.75
N GLY A 12 16.51 2.63 18.78
CA GLY A 12 16.65 1.33 19.44
C GLY A 12 17.86 1.28 20.35
N ARG A 13 18.37 0.06 20.60
CA ARG A 13 19.51 -0.17 21.48
C ARG A 13 20.76 0.54 20.97
N ALA A 14 21.44 1.27 21.86
CA ALA A 14 22.63 2.05 21.52
C ALA A 14 23.72 1.20 20.85
N GLU A 15 23.92 -0.04 21.28
CA GLU A 15 24.88 -0.98 20.70
C GLU A 15 24.59 -1.27 19.21
N TRP A 16 23.33 -1.47 18.84
CA TRP A 16 22.92 -1.73 17.45
C TRP A 16 22.98 -0.46 16.60
N ILE A 17 22.59 0.69 17.15
CA ILE A 17 22.68 1.97 16.47
C ILE A 17 24.14 2.30 16.13
N ARG A 18 25.08 2.03 17.04
CA ARG A 18 26.52 2.21 16.77
C ARG A 18 26.98 1.36 15.59
N ALA A 19 26.58 0.08 15.52
CA ALA A 19 26.93 -0.79 14.40
C ALA A 19 26.39 -0.24 13.06
N ILE A 20 25.14 0.25 13.04
CA ILE A 20 24.54 0.88 11.85
C ILE A 20 25.32 2.14 11.43
N LEU A 21 25.67 3.01 12.39
CA LEU A 21 26.43 4.24 12.12
C LEU A 21 27.82 3.95 11.57
N SER A 22 28.52 2.94 12.10
CA SER A 22 29.84 2.52 11.60
C SER A 22 29.78 2.01 10.16
N PHE A 23 28.73 1.27 9.79
CA PHE A 23 28.53 0.88 8.40
C PHE A 23 28.18 2.09 7.51
N LYS A 24 27.26 2.94 7.97
CA LYS A 24 26.78 4.10 7.21
C LYS A 24 27.88 5.11 6.89
N SER A 25 28.84 5.34 7.79
CA SER A 25 29.97 6.25 7.55
C SER A 25 30.90 5.81 6.41
N ASN A 26 30.83 4.55 5.97
CA ASN A 26 31.55 4.04 4.81
C ASN A 26 30.71 4.09 3.52
N MET A 27 29.41 4.37 3.62
CA MET A 27 28.47 4.40 2.50
C MET A 27 28.15 5.84 2.06
N ASP A 28 28.02 6.76 3.03
CA ASP A 28 27.78 8.18 2.78
C ASP A 28 28.37 9.07 3.87
N THR A 29 28.56 10.36 3.54
CA THR A 29 29.07 11.39 4.46
C THR A 29 27.96 12.03 5.30
N GLY A 30 26.80 11.37 5.42
CA GLY A 30 25.63 11.88 6.11
C GLY A 30 24.49 12.31 5.19
N MET A 31 23.32 12.57 5.80
CA MET A 31 22.10 12.88 5.06
C MET A 31 22.12 14.32 4.52
N PHE A 32 21.64 14.51 3.29
CA PHE A 32 21.52 15.84 2.68
C PHE A 32 20.68 16.78 3.56
N TYR A 33 21.31 17.86 4.04
CA TYR A 33 20.74 18.72 5.07
C TYR A 33 19.35 19.28 4.73
N PRO A 34 19.07 19.77 3.50
CA PRO A 34 17.71 20.22 3.16
C PRO A 34 16.62 19.17 3.35
N ILE A 35 16.92 17.88 3.12
CA ILE A 35 15.96 16.80 3.35
C ILE A 35 15.75 16.58 4.86
N GLN A 36 16.80 16.75 5.68
CA GLN A 36 16.67 16.70 7.14
C GLN A 36 15.79 17.83 7.67
N ALA A 37 16.00 19.07 7.21
CA ALA A 37 15.17 20.22 7.60
C ALA A 37 13.70 20.07 7.15
N ALA A 38 13.47 19.51 5.96
CA ALA A 38 12.13 19.17 5.50
C ALA A 38 11.47 18.10 6.38
N ALA A 39 12.22 17.08 6.80
CA ALA A 39 11.73 16.04 7.72
C ALA A 39 11.44 16.59 9.12
N GLU A 40 12.27 17.47 9.66
CA GLU A 40 12.01 18.20 10.91
C GLU A 40 10.69 18.97 10.85
N THR A 41 10.49 19.71 9.75
CA THR A 41 9.24 20.44 9.51
C THR A 41 8.04 19.49 9.45
N ALA A 42 8.16 18.37 8.72
CA ALA A 42 7.09 17.38 8.60
C ALA A 42 6.74 16.72 9.95
N LEU A 43 7.74 16.44 10.79
CA LEU A 43 7.54 15.89 12.14
C LEU A 43 6.93 16.90 13.11
N SER A 44 7.10 18.20 12.84
CA SER A 44 6.55 19.29 13.66
C SER A 44 5.11 19.67 13.30
N LEU A 45 4.53 19.04 12.27
CA LEU A 45 3.15 19.30 11.87
C LEU A 45 2.17 18.87 12.98
N GLY A 46 1.09 19.65 13.12
CA GLY A 46 0.04 19.39 14.11
C GLY A 46 -0.86 18.22 13.73
N ARG A 47 -1.66 17.77 14.71
CA ARG A 47 -2.63 16.66 14.56
C ARG A 47 -3.57 16.85 13.35
N GLU A 48 -4.02 18.08 13.11
CA GLU A 48 -4.95 18.42 12.03
C GLU A 48 -4.46 17.93 10.66
N TRP A 49 -3.17 18.13 10.36
CA TRP A 49 -2.58 17.66 9.10
C TRP A 49 -2.69 16.15 8.92
N PHE A 50 -2.48 15.39 10.00
CA PHE A 50 -2.62 13.93 9.98
C PHE A 50 -4.09 13.50 9.87
N ASP A 51 -5.00 14.20 10.54
CA ASP A 51 -6.44 13.91 10.50
C ASP A 51 -7.00 14.13 9.09
N GLU A 52 -6.62 15.23 8.42
CA GLU A 52 -6.96 15.50 7.02
C GLU A 52 -6.42 14.42 6.07
N LEU A 53 -5.16 14.03 6.26
CA LEU A 53 -4.53 12.99 5.45
C LEU A 53 -5.22 11.64 5.64
N ASN A 54 -5.49 11.26 6.89
CA ASN A 54 -6.21 10.03 7.22
C ASN A 54 -7.63 10.03 6.63
N ALA A 55 -8.34 11.16 6.69
CA ALA A 55 -9.67 11.27 6.08
C ALA A 55 -9.65 10.98 4.58
N ILE A 56 -8.60 11.39 3.85
CA ILE A 56 -8.42 11.04 2.43
C ILE A 56 -8.25 9.53 2.27
N TYR A 57 -7.37 8.91 3.04
CA TYR A 57 -7.11 7.47 2.91
C TYR A 57 -8.30 6.61 3.33
N TYR A 58 -9.09 7.03 4.32
CA TYR A 58 -10.34 6.33 4.67
C TYR A 58 -11.40 6.37 3.57
N ARG A 59 -11.47 7.45 2.77
CA ARG A 59 -12.35 7.47 1.60
C ARG A 59 -11.90 6.48 0.54
N ARG A 60 -10.59 6.45 0.25
CA ARG A 60 -9.98 5.50 -0.69
C ARG A 60 -10.12 4.06 -0.23
N GLU A 61 -9.95 3.80 1.07
CA GLU A 61 -10.15 2.48 1.66
C GLU A 61 -11.58 1.96 1.40
N ARG A 62 -12.60 2.81 1.57
CA ARG A 62 -13.99 2.43 1.26
C ARG A 62 -14.18 2.05 -0.21
N GLN A 63 -13.54 2.75 -1.14
CA GLN A 63 -13.59 2.39 -2.57
C GLN A 63 -12.86 1.07 -2.84
N ALA A 64 -11.72 0.84 -2.18
CA ALA A 64 -11.00 -0.43 -2.30
C ALA A 64 -11.83 -1.61 -1.77
N TYR A 65 -12.56 -1.42 -0.67
CA TYR A 65 -13.51 -2.42 -0.16
C TYR A 65 -14.64 -2.71 -1.16
N ALA A 66 -15.24 -1.68 -1.75
CA ALA A 66 -16.25 -1.87 -2.79
C ALA A 66 -15.73 -2.66 -4.01
N LEU A 67 -14.48 -2.39 -4.44
CA LEU A 67 -13.81 -3.17 -5.49
C LEU A 67 -13.64 -4.64 -5.10
N LEU A 68 -13.19 -4.92 -3.88
CA LEU A 68 -13.00 -6.28 -3.38
C LEU A 68 -14.32 -7.03 -3.23
N ASP A 69 -15.37 -6.35 -2.77
CA ASP A 69 -16.72 -6.92 -2.68
C ASP A 69 -17.24 -7.30 -4.07
N ALA A 70 -17.02 -6.45 -5.09
CA ALA A 70 -17.41 -6.74 -6.47
C ALA A 70 -16.66 -7.97 -7.04
N LEU A 71 -15.38 -8.11 -6.70
CA LEU A 71 -14.56 -9.27 -7.06
C LEU A 71 -14.92 -10.54 -6.26
N GLY A 72 -15.62 -10.42 -5.13
CA GLY A 72 -15.91 -11.52 -4.22
C GLY A 72 -14.75 -11.90 -3.30
N CYS A 73 -13.74 -11.04 -3.18
CA CYS A 73 -12.60 -11.23 -2.30
C CYS A 73 -12.99 -10.99 -0.82
N ARG A 74 -12.30 -11.65 0.11
CA ARG A 74 -12.53 -11.46 1.56
C ARG A 74 -11.41 -10.65 2.19
N TYR A 75 -11.73 -9.74 3.09
CA TYR A 75 -10.73 -8.91 3.77
C TYR A 75 -11.13 -8.63 5.22
N ARG A 76 -10.14 -8.25 6.04
CA ARG A 76 -10.43 -7.72 7.38
C ARG A 76 -10.73 -6.23 7.26
N PRO A 77 -11.80 -5.71 7.88
CA PRO A 77 -12.06 -4.27 7.90
C PRO A 77 -11.09 -3.57 8.84
N ARG A 78 -10.97 -2.23 8.69
CA ARG A 78 -10.14 -1.34 9.53
C ARG A 78 -8.65 -1.71 9.50
N GLN A 79 -8.13 -1.99 8.31
CA GLN A 79 -6.70 -2.18 8.10
C GLN A 79 -5.97 -0.83 8.25
N ALA A 80 -4.71 -0.87 8.65
CA ALA A 80 -3.88 0.32 8.79
C ALA A 80 -2.77 0.32 7.74
N GLY A 81 -2.39 1.53 7.31
CA GLY A 81 -1.36 1.74 6.29
C GLY A 81 -1.94 2.20 4.96
N LEU A 82 -1.20 1.94 3.89
CA LEU A 82 -1.50 2.44 2.54
C LEU A 82 -2.01 1.35 1.59
N PHE A 83 -2.31 0.17 2.12
CA PHE A 83 -2.69 -1.00 1.35
C PHE A 83 -3.85 -1.71 2.02
N VAL A 84 -4.72 -2.30 1.20
CA VAL A 84 -5.72 -3.28 1.64
C VAL A 84 -5.29 -4.65 1.15
N TRP A 85 -5.20 -5.60 2.08
CA TRP A 85 -4.91 -7.00 1.80
C TRP A 85 -6.19 -7.82 1.83
N ALA A 86 -6.41 -8.64 0.81
CA ALA A 86 -7.62 -9.42 0.65
C ALA A 86 -7.32 -10.83 0.13
N GLU A 87 -7.99 -11.82 0.71
CA GLU A 87 -8.01 -13.20 0.25
C GLU A 87 -8.81 -13.30 -1.04
N LEU A 88 -8.37 -14.19 -1.93
CA LEU A 88 -9.09 -14.51 -3.17
C LEU A 88 -10.51 -15.03 -2.90
N PRO A 89 -11.41 -14.98 -3.89
CA PRO A 89 -12.76 -15.50 -3.74
C PRO A 89 -12.77 -16.99 -3.35
N GLU A 90 -13.76 -17.37 -2.55
CA GLU A 90 -13.92 -18.78 -2.16
C GLU A 90 -14.18 -19.66 -3.38
N GLY A 91 -13.42 -20.76 -3.49
CA GLY A 91 -13.54 -21.69 -4.61
C GLY A 91 -12.77 -21.28 -5.87
N TYR A 92 -12.02 -20.17 -5.86
CA TYR A 92 -11.09 -19.86 -6.95
C TYR A 92 -9.97 -20.91 -7.00
N GLU A 93 -9.81 -21.60 -8.14
CA GLU A 93 -8.85 -22.71 -8.29
C GLU A 93 -7.42 -22.25 -8.63
N GLY A 94 -7.24 -20.98 -9.03
CA GLY A 94 -5.95 -20.39 -9.38
C GLY A 94 -5.23 -19.73 -8.20
N ASP A 95 -4.07 -19.14 -8.50
CA ASP A 95 -3.30 -18.34 -7.55
C ASP A 95 -3.47 -16.83 -7.76
N SER A 96 -2.84 -16.04 -6.89
CA SER A 96 -2.93 -14.58 -6.92
C SER A 96 -2.41 -13.94 -8.21
N PHE A 97 -1.50 -14.61 -8.94
CA PHE A 97 -0.99 -14.10 -10.21
C PHE A 97 -2.05 -14.31 -11.28
N SER A 98 -2.56 -15.53 -11.38
CA SER A 98 -3.63 -15.89 -12.31
C SER A 98 -4.86 -15.00 -12.11
N PHE A 99 -5.26 -14.77 -10.85
CA PHE A 99 -6.39 -13.90 -10.52
C PHE A 99 -6.14 -12.43 -10.92
N SER A 100 -4.94 -11.92 -10.63
CA SER A 100 -4.58 -10.56 -11.01
C SER A 100 -4.57 -10.37 -12.54
N ASP A 101 -4.02 -11.32 -13.28
CA ASP A 101 -3.95 -11.28 -14.74
C ASP A 101 -5.35 -11.36 -15.35
N GLU A 102 -6.22 -12.22 -14.83
CA GLU A 102 -7.62 -12.33 -15.26
C GLU A 102 -8.40 -11.02 -15.05
N VAL A 103 -8.27 -10.39 -13.88
CA VAL A 103 -8.92 -9.11 -13.58
C VAL A 103 -8.34 -7.99 -14.45
N LEU A 104 -7.03 -8.01 -14.74
CA LEU A 104 -6.40 -7.05 -15.64
C LEU A 104 -6.92 -7.20 -17.06
N GLU A 105 -6.92 -8.41 -17.61
CA GLU A 105 -7.32 -8.71 -18.98
C GLU A 105 -8.80 -8.42 -19.23
N GLN A 106 -9.69 -8.73 -18.27
CA GLN A 106 -11.13 -8.52 -18.44
C GLN A 106 -11.57 -7.09 -18.12
N CYS A 107 -10.95 -6.45 -17.12
CA CYS A 107 -11.47 -5.23 -16.50
C CYS A 107 -10.57 -4.01 -16.64
N ASP A 108 -9.37 -4.15 -17.21
CA ASP A 108 -8.32 -3.11 -17.20
C ASP A 108 -7.93 -2.69 -15.77
N VAL A 109 -7.98 -3.62 -14.82
CA VAL A 109 -7.67 -3.38 -13.39
C VAL A 109 -6.53 -4.27 -12.94
N PHE A 110 -5.38 -3.66 -12.62
CA PHE A 110 -4.26 -4.38 -12.03
C PHE A 110 -4.37 -4.41 -10.51
N LEU A 111 -4.34 -5.61 -9.93
CA LEU A 111 -4.19 -5.86 -8.50
C LEU A 111 -2.75 -6.33 -8.26
N THR A 112 -2.15 -6.05 -7.10
CA THR A 112 -0.82 -6.63 -6.85
C THR A 112 -1.00 -8.09 -6.40
N PRO A 113 -0.43 -9.09 -7.11
CA PRO A 113 -0.47 -10.49 -6.68
C PRO A 113 0.20 -10.65 -5.32
N GLY A 114 -0.43 -11.35 -4.39
CA GLY A 114 0.12 -11.54 -3.05
C GLY A 114 1.37 -12.44 -3.04
N GLY A 115 1.49 -13.35 -4.00
CA GLY A 115 2.62 -14.26 -4.13
C GLY A 115 3.99 -13.57 -4.26
N ILE A 116 4.04 -12.31 -4.70
CA ILE A 116 5.30 -11.53 -4.74
C ILE A 116 5.89 -11.27 -3.34
N PHE A 117 5.06 -11.37 -2.30
CA PHE A 117 5.48 -11.20 -0.90
C PHE A 117 5.85 -12.53 -0.22
N GLY A 118 5.79 -13.66 -0.95
CA GLY A 118 6.08 -15.01 -0.48
C GLY A 118 4.96 -15.99 -0.78
N SER A 119 5.24 -17.29 -0.66
CA SER A 119 4.29 -18.38 -0.97
C SER A 119 2.99 -18.30 -0.16
N GLU A 120 3.07 -17.83 1.09
CA GLU A 120 1.90 -17.61 1.95
C GLU A 120 0.95 -16.52 1.43
N GLY A 121 1.40 -15.72 0.46
CA GLY A 121 0.61 -14.71 -0.22
C GLY A 121 -0.13 -15.20 -1.46
N ASN A 122 0.08 -16.45 -1.91
CA ASN A 122 -0.51 -16.95 -3.16
C ASN A 122 -2.05 -16.95 -3.17
N GLY A 123 -2.69 -17.00 -2.00
CA GLY A 123 -4.14 -16.90 -1.85
C GLY A 123 -4.67 -15.48 -1.66
N TYR A 124 -3.87 -14.44 -1.97
CA TYR A 124 -4.21 -13.05 -1.64
C TYR A 124 -3.85 -12.06 -2.74
N VAL A 125 -4.52 -10.92 -2.73
CA VAL A 125 -4.19 -9.74 -3.53
C VAL A 125 -4.09 -8.49 -2.67
N ARG A 126 -3.39 -7.48 -3.18
CA ARG A 126 -3.23 -6.19 -2.51
C ARG A 126 -3.67 -5.03 -3.39
N ILE A 127 -4.49 -4.15 -2.83
CA ILE A 127 -4.85 -2.86 -3.44
C ILE A 127 -4.04 -1.75 -2.77
N THR A 128 -3.50 -0.83 -3.57
CA THR A 128 -2.87 0.41 -3.08
C THR A 128 -3.91 1.52 -2.92
N LEU A 129 -3.82 2.26 -1.83
CA LEU A 129 -4.64 3.44 -1.56
C LEU A 129 -3.96 4.75 -2.02
N CYS A 130 -2.83 4.65 -2.72
CA CYS A 130 -2.06 5.81 -3.16
C CYS A 130 -2.58 6.45 -4.45
N CYS A 131 -3.55 5.84 -5.13
CA CYS A 131 -4.22 6.42 -6.29
C CYS A 131 -5.39 7.35 -5.89
N PRO A 132 -5.85 8.22 -6.80
CA PRO A 132 -7.06 9.03 -6.59
C PRO A 132 -8.28 8.16 -6.30
N GLU A 133 -9.22 8.69 -5.51
CA GLU A 133 -10.45 7.99 -5.12
C GLU A 133 -11.30 7.60 -6.34
N GLU A 134 -11.32 8.48 -7.33
CA GLU A 134 -12.04 8.35 -8.60
C GLU A 134 -11.49 7.19 -9.44
N LEU A 135 -10.19 6.90 -9.33
CA LEU A 135 -9.59 5.77 -10.04
C LEU A 135 -10.03 4.44 -9.43
N LEU A 136 -10.09 4.35 -8.09
CA LEU A 136 -10.61 3.16 -7.40
C LEU A 136 -12.08 2.95 -7.70
N LYS A 137 -12.86 4.03 -7.72
CA LYS A 137 -14.27 3.96 -8.12
C LYS A 137 -14.41 3.45 -9.55
N ARG A 138 -13.64 3.99 -10.50
CA ARG A 138 -13.65 3.55 -11.90
C ARG A 138 -13.25 2.08 -12.06
N ALA A 139 -12.26 1.63 -11.29
CA ALA A 139 -11.88 0.22 -11.26
C ALA A 139 -13.05 -0.67 -10.79
N THR A 140 -13.78 -0.24 -9.76
CA THR A 140 -14.99 -0.92 -9.28
C THR A 140 -16.06 -0.97 -10.37
N ASP A 141 -16.34 0.17 -11.02
CA ASP A 141 -17.33 0.25 -12.10
C ASP A 141 -16.97 -0.69 -13.27
N ASN A 142 -15.68 -0.79 -13.64
CA ASN A 142 -15.21 -1.72 -14.67
C ASN A 142 -15.42 -3.18 -14.28
N VAL A 143 -15.05 -3.55 -13.04
CA VAL A 143 -15.23 -4.92 -12.53
C VAL A 143 -16.71 -5.31 -12.55
N VAL A 144 -17.58 -4.45 -12.02
CA VAL A 144 -19.04 -4.71 -12.00
C VAL A 144 -19.60 -4.89 -13.41
N ALA A 145 -19.09 -4.13 -14.39
CA ALA A 145 -19.59 -4.19 -15.77
C ALA A 145 -19.05 -5.39 -16.57
N ARG A 146 -17.84 -5.88 -16.26
CA ARG A 146 -17.07 -6.76 -17.17
C ARG A 146 -16.64 -8.09 -16.56
N TYR A 147 -16.44 -8.16 -15.25
CA TYR A 147 -15.89 -9.35 -14.62
C TYR A 147 -16.92 -10.48 -14.63
N ARG A 148 -16.62 -11.56 -15.35
CA ARG A 148 -17.48 -12.73 -15.45
C ARG A 148 -16.90 -13.83 -14.56
N ARG A 149 -17.68 -14.22 -13.54
CA ARG A 149 -17.37 -15.37 -12.69
C ARG A 149 -17.62 -16.68 -13.41
#